data_AF-A0A3B0TKR9-F1
#
_entry.id   AF-A0A3B0TKR9-F1
#
_cell.length_a   1.000
_cell.length_b   1.000
_cell.length_c   1.000
_cell.angle_alpha   90.00
_cell.angle_beta   90.00
_cell.angle_gamma   90.00
#
_symmetry.space_group_name_H-M   'P 1'
#
loop_
_entity.id
_entity.type
_entity.pdbx_description
1 polymer ?
#
loop_
_entity_poly.entity_id
_entity_poly.type
_entity_poly.pdbx_seq_one_letter_code
_entity_poly.pdbx_strand_id
1 'polypeptide(L)' 'MNSREVVEVQIGRPPRSEVVVSKACHFDLPVVTVVPPHLEDGTPFPTTYWLTCPLLLRRV' A
#
# COMPACT_ATOMS: atom_id res chain seq x y z
N MET A 1 -11.45 11.08 -2.42
CA MET A 1 -10.53 10.02 -2.87
C MET A 1 -10.59 8.89 -1.87
N ASN A 2 -10.86 7.67 -2.32
CA ASN A 2 -10.75 6.47 -1.49
C ASN A 2 -9.26 6.15 -1.26
N SER A 3 -8.92 5.44 -0.19
CA SER A 3 -7.54 5.00 0.09
C SER A 3 -6.87 4.30 -1.08
N ARG A 4 -7.62 3.52 -1.89
CA ARG A 4 -7.10 2.87 -3.10
C ARG A 4 -6.59 3.87 -4.15
N GLU A 5 -7.35 4.93 -4.40
CA GLU A 5 -6.98 5.98 -5.38
C GLU A 5 -5.76 6.76 -4.91
N VAL A 6 -5.67 7.06 -3.61
CA VAL A 6 -4.50 7.73 -3.02
C VAL A 6 -3.26 6.85 -3.17
N VAL A 7 -3.37 5.55 -2.86
CA VAL A 7 -2.27 4.60 -2.99
C VAL A 7 -1.81 4.47 -4.44
N GLU A 8 -2.74 4.40 -5.41
CA GLU A 8 -2.41 4.36 -6.84
C GLU A 8 -1.56 5.56 -7.28
N VAL A 9 -1.92 6.77 -6.84
CA VAL A 9 -1.14 7.98 -7.09
C VAL A 9 0.23 7.91 -6.40
N GLN A 10 0.28 7.44 -5.15
CA GLN A 10 1.51 7.35 -4.37
C GLN A 10 2.54 6.38 -4.99
N ILE A 11 2.10 5.23 -5.49
CA ILE A 11 2.98 4.20 -6.08
C ILE A 11 3.15 4.34 -7.60
N GLY A 12 2.36 5.21 -8.25
CA GLY A 12 2.42 5.46 -9.70
C GLY A 12 1.95 4.30 -10.57
N ARG A 13 1.18 3.35 -10.01
CA ARG A 13 0.65 2.16 -10.70
C ARG A 13 -0.60 1.64 -9.97
N PRO A 14 -1.50 0.90 -10.66
CA PRO A 14 -2.66 0.30 -10.00
C PRO A 14 -2.23 -0.73 -8.94
N PRO A 15 -2.83 -0.71 -7.73
CA PRO A 15 -2.63 -1.74 -6.72
C PRO A 15 -3.09 -3.12 -7.24
N ARG A 16 -2.27 -4.16 -7.03
CA ARG A 16 -2.53 -5.53 -7.50
C ARG A 16 -3.51 -6.31 -6.61
N SER A 17 -3.69 -5.88 -5.38
CA SER A 17 -4.56 -6.51 -4.39
C SER A 17 -5.46 -5.46 -3.74
N GLU A 18 -6.35 -5.91 -2.88
CA GLU A 18 -7.09 -5.03 -1.98
C GLU A 18 -6.13 -4.12 -1.18
N VAL A 19 -6.56 -2.88 -0.99
CA VAL A 19 -5.81 -1.86 -0.25
C VAL A 19 -6.42 -1.72 1.14
N VAL A 20 -5.78 -2.36 2.13
CA VAL A 20 -6.10 -2.17 3.54
C VAL A 20 -5.05 -1.26 4.16
N VAL A 21 -5.46 -0.10 4.69
CA VAL A 21 -4.52 0.84 5.30
C VAL A 21 -4.21 0.41 6.73
N SER A 22 -2.96 0.06 7.03
CA SER A 22 -2.51 -0.22 8.40
C SER A 22 -2.05 1.04 9.13
N LYS A 23 -1.46 1.99 8.41
CA LYS A 23 -0.98 3.25 8.99
C LYS A 23 -1.23 4.42 8.05
N ALA A 24 -1.74 5.51 8.60
CA ALA A 24 -1.85 6.81 7.96
C ALA A 24 -0.93 7.85 8.63
N CYS A 25 -0.55 8.91 7.89
CA CYS A 25 0.20 10.04 8.42
C CYS A 25 -0.73 11.11 9.03
N HIS A 26 -0.16 12.20 9.55
CA HIS A 26 -0.92 13.31 10.12
C HIS A 26 -1.72 14.14 9.11
N PHE A 27 -1.61 13.85 7.82
CA PHE A 27 -2.45 14.40 6.75
C PHE A 27 -3.59 13.43 6.35
N ASP A 28 -3.81 12.37 7.13
CA ASP A 28 -4.78 11.30 6.86
C ASP A 28 -4.52 10.53 5.55
N LEU A 29 -3.28 10.57 5.04
CA LEU A 29 -2.87 9.84 3.84
C LEU A 29 -2.28 8.47 4.21
N PRO A 30 -2.54 7.41 3.42
CA PRO A 30 -1.96 6.10 3.62
C PRO A 30 -0.43 6.14 3.61
N VAL A 31 0.18 5.41 4.54
CA VAL A 31 1.64 5.25 4.64
C VAL A 31 2.03 3.79 4.46
N VAL A 32 1.32 2.90 5.15
CA VAL A 32 1.54 1.46 5.06
C VAL A 32 0.23 0.78 4.71
N THR A 33 0.27 -0.07 3.69
CA THR A 33 -0.84 -0.96 3.33
C THR A 33 -0.53 -2.40 3.71
N VAL A 34 -1.59 -3.18 3.94
CA VAL A 34 -1.54 -4.61 4.22
C VAL A 34 -2.16 -5.33 3.04
N VAL A 35 -1.47 -6.38 2.58
CA VAL A 35 -1.94 -7.29 1.55
C VAL A 35 -2.09 -8.69 2.13
N PRO A 36 -3.05 -9.51 1.69
CA PRO A 36 -3.17 -10.88 2.15
C PRO A 36 -1.86 -11.68 1.91
N PRO A 37 -1.54 -12.66 2.77
CA PRO A 37 -0.33 -13.48 2.62
C PRO A 37 -0.37 -14.43 1.43
N HIS A 38 -1.52 -14.53 0.73
CA HIS A 38 -1.68 -15.32 -0.48
C HIS A 38 -2.39 -14.48 -1.55
N LEU A 39 -2.01 -14.68 -2.81
CA LEU A 39 -2.74 -14.16 -3.96
C LEU A 39 -4.03 -14.96 -4.20
N GLU A 40 -4.90 -14.48 -5.08
CA GLU A 40 -6.15 -15.18 -5.46
C GLU A 40 -5.91 -16.59 -6.02
N ASP A 41 -4.73 -16.83 -6.60
CA ASP A 41 -4.28 -18.12 -7.13
C ASP A 41 -3.63 -19.05 -6.08
N GLY A 42 -3.56 -18.63 -4.82
CA GLY A 42 -2.94 -19.38 -3.73
C GLY A 42 -1.43 -19.22 -3.64
N THR A 43 -0.79 -18.44 -4.51
CA THR A 43 0.65 -18.18 -4.44
C THR A 43 0.99 -17.44 -3.13
N PRO A 44 1.94 -17.93 -2.33
CA PRO A 44 2.36 -17.25 -1.11
C PRO A 44 3.02 -15.91 -1.46
N PHE A 45 2.53 -14.84 -0.85
CA PHE A 45 3.11 -13.52 -0.94
C PHE A 45 3.99 -13.30 0.30
N PRO A 46 5.33 -13.23 0.14
CA PRO A 46 6.24 -13.25 1.29
C PRO A 46 6.20 -11.98 2.13
N THR A 47 5.61 -10.88 1.61
CA THR A 47 5.60 -9.58 2.28
C THR A 47 4.18 -9.03 2.38
N THR A 48 3.68 -8.96 3.62
CA THR A 48 2.31 -8.53 3.94
C THR A 48 2.18 -7.01 4.06
N TYR A 49 3.25 -6.30 4.40
CA TYR A 49 3.24 -4.84 4.64
C TYR A 49 4.04 -4.10 3.57
N TRP A 50 3.43 -3.09 2.96
CA TRP A 50 4.04 -2.28 1.91
C TRP A 50 4.01 -0.79 2.25
N LEU A 51 5.16 -0.14 2.12
CA LEU A 51 5.27 1.31 2.24
C LEU A 51 4.81 1.98 0.95
N THR A 52 3.85 2.89 1.03
CA THR A 52 3.32 3.62 -0.12
C THR A 52 3.70 5.10 -0.09
N CYS A 53 3.94 5.69 1.09
CA CYS A 53 4.19 7.13 1.20
C CYS A 53 5.45 7.57 0.43
N PRO A 54 5.32 8.49 -0.56
CA PRO A 54 6.45 8.91 -1.40
C PRO A 54 7.50 9.70 -0.62
N LEU A 55 7.12 10.36 0.47
CA LEU A 55 8.04 11.10 1.33
C LEU A 55 8.95 10.16 2.15
N LEU A 56 8.46 8.96 2.49
CA LEU A 56 9.23 7.95 3.23
C LEU A 56 10.01 7.00 2.31
N LEU A 57 9.63 6.93 1.03
CA LEU A 57 10.39 6.18 0.00
C LEU A 57 11.69 6.89 -0.41
N ARG A 58 11.80 8.21 -0.18
CA ARG A 58 13.03 8.96 -0.45
C ARG A 58 14.04 8.67 0.65
N ARG A 59 15.02 7.83 0.34
CA ARG A 59 16.18 7.55 1.18
C ARG A 59 16.99 8.84 1.38
N VAL A 60 17.40 9.10 2.63
CA VAL A 60 18.45 10.07 2.97
C VAL A 60 19.78 9.61 2.35
#